data_AF-A0A7K2WKA8-F1
#
_entry.id   AF-A0A7K2WKA8-F1
#
_cell.length_a   1.000
_cell.length_b   1.000
_cell.length_c   1.000
_cell.angle_alpha   90.00
_cell.angle_beta   90.00
_cell.angle_gamma   90.00
#
_symmetry.space_group_name_H-M   'P 1'
#
loop_
_entity.id
_entity.type
_entity.pdbx_description
1 polymer ?
#
loop_
_entity_poly.entity_id
_entity_poly.type
_entity_poly.pdbx_seq_one_letter_code
_entity_poly.pdbx_strand_id
1 'polypeptide(L)'
;MATTFRSSYTLRLMVEEARKLTEHASVRERIDVVLRIMGTRFGGRTHGKGRPLVDALEDVAQESLLHEDIAFARRFQRFAGYARGELFLETVENYYDDEARQRSEKYMRRMAAMGAERAVAALDVLCDQNPEATAADARALFHGIARSTDHLGIGPGEGGIQLSTKYLRRLQEYGHMELVLRNLPRPASAEAARMMSDLLADADAGLLAQLLELKARQAGLTALRAAVDEPGSSESALHACLKNQEWIFGGAYVAELARRQYTPDTILDIPLLRGDGSLHVVELKRANIENLVIRLNGHLMLGGPAHHAVSQAQNYLRVMDENRRPILNQYGVDTRRASATVVIGHTQYAKGSVTAQEIAETLRTYNTHTARIEVITYETLLDSAARMLALSSAAQDPEPSEEPTA
;
A
#
# COMPACT_ATOMS: atom_id res chain seq x y z
N MET A 1 16.06 -10.36 15.72
CA MET A 1 16.82 -9.24 15.15
C MET A 1 16.79 -8.09 16.15
N ALA A 2 17.92 -7.44 16.43
CA ALA A 2 17.94 -6.27 17.31
C ALA A 2 17.22 -5.08 16.65
N THR A 3 16.21 -4.54 17.31
CA THR A 3 15.44 -3.38 16.81
C THR A 3 16.36 -2.17 16.74
N THR A 4 16.78 -1.80 15.52
CA THR A 4 17.69 -0.67 15.31
C THR A 4 16.89 0.61 15.18
N PHE A 5 16.75 1.32 16.29
CA PHE A 5 16.11 2.63 16.29
C PHE A 5 17.03 3.71 15.72
N ARG A 6 16.47 4.61 14.91
CA ARG A 6 17.17 5.66 14.16
C ARG A 6 16.75 7.05 14.66
N SER A 7 17.68 7.98 14.58
CA SER A 7 17.46 9.42 14.76
C SER A 7 18.53 10.13 13.94
N SER A 8 18.19 11.24 13.29
CA SER A 8 19.11 11.97 12.41
C SER A 8 18.91 13.48 12.53
N TYR A 9 19.94 14.22 12.12
CA TYR A 9 19.86 15.68 12.03
C TYR A 9 18.78 16.13 11.03
N THR A 10 18.67 15.45 9.87
CA THR A 10 17.62 15.71 8.89
C THR A 10 16.22 15.52 9.49
N LEU A 11 16.00 14.42 10.22
CA LEU A 11 14.72 14.19 10.89
C LEU A 11 14.38 15.34 11.85
N ARG A 12 15.36 15.84 12.60
CA ARG A 12 15.17 16.96 13.51
C ARG A 12 14.74 18.23 12.76
N LEU A 13 15.42 18.56 11.66
CA LEU A 13 15.07 19.72 10.83
C LEU A 13 13.63 19.61 10.31
N MET A 14 13.23 18.42 9.82
CA MET A 14 11.86 18.20 9.35
C MET A 14 10.82 18.33 10.47
N VAL A 15 11.14 17.90 11.70
CA VAL A 15 10.29 18.11 12.87
C VAL A 15 10.22 19.60 13.27
N GLU A 16 11.33 20.33 13.19
CA GLU A 16 11.36 21.78 13.43
C GLU A 16 10.53 22.56 12.41
N GLU A 17 10.60 22.20 11.13
CA GLU A 17 9.75 22.80 10.10
C GLU A 17 8.28 22.43 10.32
N ALA A 18 7.97 21.18 10.65
CA ALA A 18 6.61 20.77 10.98
C ALA A 18 6.05 21.58 12.17
N ARG A 19 6.87 21.85 13.19
CA ARG A 19 6.49 22.72 14.32
C ARG A 19 5.99 24.10 13.91
N LYS A 20 6.57 24.69 12.86
CA LYS A 20 6.18 26.03 12.36
C LYS A 20 4.87 26.00 11.59
N LEU A 21 4.48 24.84 11.06
CA LEU A 21 3.32 24.68 10.18
C LEU A 21 2.01 24.43 10.94
N THR A 22 2.07 24.05 12.22
CA THR A 22 0.86 23.80 13.03
C THR A 22 0.46 25.02 13.86
N GLU A 23 -0.83 25.36 13.81
CA GLU A 23 -1.44 26.41 14.63
C GLU A 23 -1.98 25.89 15.98
N HIS A 24 -2.14 24.57 16.10
CA HIS A 24 -2.70 23.93 17.30
C HIS A 24 -1.68 23.88 18.43
N ALA A 25 -2.03 24.52 19.56
CA ALA A 25 -1.14 24.60 20.73
C ALA A 25 -0.79 23.23 21.32
N SER A 26 -1.74 22.30 21.38
CA SER A 26 -1.49 20.95 21.92
C SER A 26 -0.58 20.12 21.01
N VAL A 27 -0.76 20.18 19.68
CA VAL A 27 0.14 19.54 18.70
C VAL A 27 1.55 20.12 18.83
N ARG A 28 1.67 21.46 18.95
CA ARG A 28 2.96 22.14 19.14
C ARG A 28 3.68 21.68 20.41
N GLU A 29 2.95 21.52 21.52
CA GLU A 29 3.50 20.99 22.77
C GLU A 29 4.04 19.56 22.59
N ARG A 30 3.32 18.69 21.88
CA ARG A 30 3.79 17.32 21.56
C ARG A 30 5.05 17.34 20.71
N ILE A 31 5.14 18.24 19.72
CA ILE A 31 6.34 18.41 18.90
C ILE A 31 7.53 18.89 19.76
N ASP A 32 7.29 19.78 20.72
CA ASP A 32 8.32 20.23 21.65
C ASP A 32 8.87 19.09 22.52
N VAL A 33 8.05 18.10 22.86
CA VAL A 33 8.52 16.86 23.50
C VAL A 33 9.43 16.06 22.58
N VAL A 34 9.06 15.87 21.31
CA VAL A 34 9.91 15.20 20.30
C VAL A 34 11.27 15.90 20.20
N LEU A 35 11.29 17.22 20.03
CA LEU A 35 12.52 18.00 19.89
C LEU A 35 13.39 17.93 21.15
N ARG A 36 12.77 17.89 22.34
CA ARG A 36 13.49 17.70 23.61
C ARG A 36 14.15 16.32 23.69
N ILE A 37 13.45 15.27 23.25
CA ILE A 37 14.00 13.91 23.18
C ILE A 37 15.17 13.85 22.19
N MET A 38 15.05 14.51 21.04
CA MET A 38 16.12 14.55 20.04
C MET A 38 17.36 15.33 20.53
N GLY A 39 17.22 16.19 21.55
CA GLY A 39 18.32 16.93 22.19
C GLY A 39 18.84 18.12 21.37
N THR A 40 19.68 18.97 21.97
CA THR A 40 20.32 20.13 21.30
C THR A 40 21.57 19.71 20.51
N ARG A 41 21.82 20.41 19.39
CA ARG A 41 22.95 20.27 18.44
C ARG A 41 24.20 19.57 19.05
N PHE A 42 24.48 18.37 18.57
CA PHE A 42 25.70 17.56 18.73
C PHE A 42 26.59 17.85 19.97
N GLY A 43 26.46 17.00 21.00
CA GLY A 43 27.55 16.75 21.95
C GLY A 43 27.12 16.59 23.41
N GLY A 44 26.94 15.34 23.88
CA GLY A 44 26.84 15.06 25.32
C GLY A 44 25.95 13.87 25.73
N ARG A 45 26.49 12.65 25.61
CA ARG A 45 26.16 11.39 26.36
C ARG A 45 24.71 11.15 26.86
N THR A 46 23.70 11.17 25.99
CA THR A 46 22.58 10.19 25.89
C THR A 46 21.53 10.72 24.90
N HIS A 47 21.76 10.51 23.60
CA HIS A 47 20.84 11.01 22.56
C HIS A 47 19.53 10.20 22.57
N GLY A 48 18.37 10.88 22.59
CA GLY A 48 17.05 10.25 22.51
C GLY A 48 16.81 9.64 21.13
N LYS A 49 17.21 8.38 21.02
CA LYS A 49 16.78 7.40 20.03
C LYS A 49 16.10 6.27 20.78
N GLY A 50 15.45 5.35 20.08
CA GLY A 50 14.77 4.24 20.73
C GLY A 50 13.26 4.42 20.75
N ARG A 51 12.62 3.56 21.52
CA ARG A 51 11.17 3.57 21.72
C ARG A 51 10.61 4.94 22.15
N PRO A 52 11.25 5.72 23.04
CA PRO A 52 10.71 7.03 23.44
C PRO A 52 10.58 8.05 22.30
N LEU A 53 11.49 8.03 21.32
CA LEU A 53 11.39 8.92 20.16
C LEU A 53 10.25 8.49 19.23
N VAL A 54 10.10 7.18 19.02
CA VAL A 54 9.01 6.62 18.22
C VAL A 54 7.66 6.96 18.86
N ASP A 55 7.51 6.66 20.15
CA ASP A 55 6.27 6.92 20.88
C ASP A 55 5.91 8.42 20.84
N ALA A 56 6.88 9.31 21.05
CA ALA A 56 6.62 10.77 20.99
C ALA A 56 6.23 11.25 19.58
N LEU A 57 6.80 10.66 18.52
CA LEU A 57 6.40 10.96 17.14
C LEU A 57 4.97 10.45 16.85
N GLU A 58 4.62 9.26 17.36
CA GLU A 58 3.27 8.70 17.25
C GLU A 58 2.24 9.51 18.05
N ASP A 59 2.60 10.02 19.22
CA ASP A 59 1.77 10.92 20.03
C ASP A 59 1.43 12.20 19.27
N VAL A 60 2.40 12.80 18.54
CA VAL A 60 2.11 13.97 17.68
C VAL A 60 1.11 13.59 16.58
N ALA A 61 1.29 12.42 15.95
CA ALA A 61 0.38 11.97 14.91
C ALA A 61 -1.05 11.77 15.46
N GLN A 62 -1.17 11.14 16.63
CA GLN A 62 -2.45 10.93 17.29
C GLN A 62 -3.12 12.25 17.69
N GLU A 63 -2.38 13.18 18.28
CA GLU A 63 -2.89 14.50 18.64
C GLU A 63 -3.36 15.27 17.40
N SER A 64 -2.64 15.15 16.28
CA SER A 64 -3.03 15.80 15.01
C SER A 64 -4.34 15.23 14.45
N LEU A 65 -4.58 13.93 14.60
CA LEU A 65 -5.85 13.31 14.23
C LEU A 65 -7.04 13.82 15.05
N LEU A 66 -6.83 14.17 16.33
CA LEU A 66 -7.89 14.75 17.17
C LEU A 66 -8.33 16.15 16.69
N HIS A 67 -7.45 16.86 15.99
CA HIS A 67 -7.75 18.14 15.32
C HIS A 67 -8.08 17.97 13.83
N GLU A 68 -8.32 16.73 13.37
CA GLU A 68 -8.65 16.39 11.98
C GLU A 68 -7.56 16.77 10.95
N ASP A 69 -6.32 17.03 11.40
CA ASP A 69 -5.18 17.31 10.51
C ASP A 69 -4.50 16.02 10.04
N ILE A 70 -5.16 15.37 9.09
CA ILE A 70 -4.75 14.06 8.53
C ILE A 70 -3.38 14.15 7.84
N ALA A 71 -3.09 15.25 7.15
CA ALA A 71 -1.82 15.43 6.43
C ALA A 71 -0.65 15.49 7.42
N PHE A 72 -0.84 16.21 8.53
CA PHE A 72 0.16 16.35 9.58
C PHE A 72 0.33 15.05 10.39
N ALA A 73 -0.77 14.33 10.65
CA ALA A 73 -0.71 13.00 11.26
C ALA A 73 0.12 12.01 10.42
N ARG A 74 -0.12 11.94 9.10
CA ARG A 74 0.67 11.09 8.18
C ARG A 74 2.14 11.47 8.15
N ARG A 75 2.45 12.76 8.25
CA ARG A 75 3.84 13.25 8.34
C ARG A 75 4.57 12.66 9.54
N PHE A 76 3.98 12.73 10.72
CA PHE A 76 4.60 12.22 11.93
C PHE A 76 4.61 10.68 12.01
N GLN A 77 3.64 9.99 11.39
CA GLN A 77 3.70 8.53 11.20
C GLN A 77 4.91 8.11 10.35
N ARG A 78 5.21 8.83 9.25
CA ARG A 78 6.39 8.54 8.42
C ARG A 78 7.69 8.83 9.17
N PHE A 79 7.72 9.87 10.00
CA PHE A 79 8.85 10.14 10.90
C PHE A 79 9.06 8.99 11.88
N ALA A 80 7.99 8.48 12.50
CA ALA A 80 8.04 7.33 13.40
C ALA A 80 8.50 6.05 12.67
N GLY A 81 8.01 5.79 11.46
CA GLY A 81 8.44 4.68 10.62
C GLY A 81 9.94 4.73 10.29
N TYR A 82 10.48 5.90 9.99
CA TYR A 82 11.93 6.07 9.84
C TYR A 82 12.68 5.81 11.17
N ALA A 83 12.21 6.38 12.28
CA ALA A 83 12.83 6.20 13.60
C ALA A 83 12.80 4.74 14.08
N ARG A 84 11.83 3.95 13.64
CA ARG A 84 11.74 2.51 13.90
C ARG A 84 12.60 1.65 12.95
N GLY A 85 13.07 2.24 11.86
CA GLY A 85 13.85 1.58 10.82
C GLY A 85 13.00 0.88 9.75
N GLU A 86 11.68 1.13 9.72
CA GLU A 86 10.75 0.63 8.71
C GLU A 86 10.84 1.44 7.41
N LEU A 87 11.19 2.73 7.52
CA LEU A 87 11.41 3.62 6.37
C LEU A 87 12.88 4.03 6.27
N PHE A 88 13.31 4.29 5.04
CA PHE A 88 14.61 4.91 4.75
C PHE A 88 14.51 6.43 4.90
N LEU A 89 15.65 7.08 5.20
CA LEU A 89 15.66 8.54 5.38
C LEU A 89 15.29 9.23 4.08
N GLU A 90 15.82 8.73 2.96
CA GLU A 90 15.58 9.22 1.61
C GLU A 90 14.08 9.20 1.26
N THR A 91 13.33 8.21 1.75
CA THR A 91 11.86 8.17 1.56
C THR A 91 11.19 9.36 2.24
N VAL A 92 11.58 9.66 3.48
CA VAL A 92 11.02 10.77 4.24
C VAL A 92 11.45 12.12 3.66
N GLU A 93 12.72 12.24 3.26
CA GLU A 93 13.26 13.42 2.58
C GLU A 93 12.51 13.71 1.28
N ASN A 94 12.25 12.70 0.45
CA ASN A 94 11.50 12.90 -0.81
C ASN A 94 10.07 13.43 -0.59
N TYR A 95 9.45 13.20 0.58
CA TYR A 95 8.12 13.72 0.87
C TYR A 95 8.10 15.14 1.42
N TYR A 96 9.16 15.57 2.12
CA TYR A 96 9.10 16.76 2.98
C TYR A 96 10.30 17.71 2.82
N ASP A 97 11.31 17.35 2.03
CA ASP A 97 12.42 18.20 1.63
C ASP A 97 12.44 18.29 0.09
N ASP A 98 11.97 19.43 -0.42
CA ASP A 98 11.85 19.68 -1.86
C ASP A 98 13.21 19.66 -2.57
N GLU A 99 14.27 20.13 -1.93
CA GLU A 99 15.59 20.09 -2.53
C GLU A 99 16.13 18.65 -2.58
N ALA A 100 15.90 17.86 -1.53
CA ALA A 100 16.28 16.44 -1.53
C ALA A 100 15.51 15.66 -2.59
N ARG A 101 14.21 15.93 -2.73
CA ARG A 101 13.37 15.38 -3.81
C ARG A 101 13.95 15.73 -5.19
N GLN A 102 14.21 17.01 -5.47
CA GLN A 102 14.78 17.44 -6.75
C GLN A 102 16.16 16.82 -7.03
N ARG A 103 17.03 16.71 -6.02
CA ARG A 103 18.33 16.04 -6.16
C ARG A 103 18.18 14.55 -6.49
N SER A 104 17.24 13.88 -5.82
CA SER A 104 16.91 12.47 -6.05
C SER A 104 16.37 12.26 -7.47
N GLU A 105 15.41 13.09 -7.90
CA GLU A 105 14.84 13.06 -9.25
C GLU A 105 15.90 13.29 -10.34
N LYS A 106 16.76 14.31 -10.17
CA LYS A 106 17.85 14.58 -11.12
C LYS A 106 18.83 13.41 -11.23
N TYR A 107 19.15 12.79 -10.09
CA TYR A 107 20.01 11.61 -10.07
C TYR A 107 19.34 10.41 -10.75
N MET A 108 18.06 10.18 -10.49
CA MET A 108 17.25 9.13 -11.11
C MET A 108 17.16 9.29 -12.62
N ARG A 109 16.87 10.49 -13.11
CA ARG A 109 16.85 10.80 -14.56
C ARG A 109 18.21 10.49 -15.19
N ARG A 110 19.31 10.87 -14.54
CA ARG A 110 20.67 10.57 -15.03
C ARG A 110 20.98 9.07 -15.08
N MET A 111 20.57 8.32 -14.06
CA MET A 111 20.80 6.87 -14.01
C MET A 111 19.95 6.13 -15.05
N ALA A 112 18.69 6.51 -15.23
CA ALA A 112 17.83 5.96 -16.27
C ALA A 112 18.37 6.25 -17.68
N ALA A 113 18.81 7.49 -17.93
CA ALA A 113 19.44 7.86 -19.20
C ALA A 113 20.70 7.02 -19.45
N MET A 114 21.58 6.88 -18.46
CA MET A 114 22.78 6.05 -18.58
C MET A 114 22.45 4.58 -18.83
N GLY A 115 21.44 4.02 -18.15
CA GLY A 115 20.98 2.65 -18.37
C GLY A 115 20.43 2.44 -19.78
N ALA A 116 19.64 3.40 -20.28
CA ALA A 116 19.10 3.38 -21.63
C ALA A 116 20.20 3.50 -22.70
N GLU A 117 21.15 4.42 -22.54
CA GLU A 117 22.31 4.56 -23.42
C GLU A 117 23.13 3.25 -23.49
N ARG A 118 23.32 2.59 -22.35
CA ARG A 118 24.04 1.31 -22.29
C ARG A 118 23.26 0.16 -22.91
N ALA A 119 21.94 0.15 -22.75
CA ALA A 119 21.07 -0.82 -23.39
C ALA A 119 21.08 -0.66 -24.91
N VAL A 120 21.01 0.57 -25.41
CA VAL A 120 21.13 0.88 -26.85
C VAL A 120 22.48 0.42 -27.38
N ALA A 121 23.59 0.79 -26.72
CA ALA A 121 24.92 0.36 -27.15
C ALA A 121 25.08 -1.17 -27.17
N ALA A 122 24.46 -1.89 -26.22
CA ALA A 122 24.48 -3.35 -26.21
C ALA A 122 23.65 -3.96 -27.36
N LEU A 123 22.55 -3.32 -27.74
CA LEU A 123 21.74 -3.72 -28.90
C LEU A 123 22.45 -3.41 -30.21
N ASP A 124 23.13 -2.26 -30.33
CA ASP A 124 23.93 -1.92 -31.51
C ASP A 124 24.99 -3.00 -31.76
N VAL A 125 25.71 -3.41 -30.71
CA VAL A 125 26.69 -4.50 -30.79
C VAL A 125 26.05 -5.83 -31.19
N LEU A 126 24.86 -6.14 -30.66
CA LEU A 126 24.13 -7.37 -31.02
C LEU A 126 23.74 -7.37 -32.50
N CYS A 127 23.22 -6.26 -33.01
CA CYS A 127 22.81 -6.09 -34.40
C CYS A 127 24.02 -6.11 -35.36
N ASP A 128 25.14 -5.48 -34.98
CA ASP A 128 26.37 -5.48 -35.77
C ASP A 128 26.97 -6.89 -35.90
N GLN A 129 26.93 -7.67 -34.81
CA GLN A 129 27.50 -9.02 -34.77
C GLN A 129 26.56 -10.09 -35.35
N ASN A 130 25.25 -9.87 -35.24
CA ASN A 130 24.21 -10.73 -35.80
C ASN A 130 23.15 -9.86 -36.47
N PRO A 131 23.29 -9.57 -37.78
CA PRO A 131 22.33 -8.76 -38.52
C PRO A 131 20.91 -9.35 -38.56
N GLU A 132 20.78 -10.66 -38.37
CA GLU A 132 19.49 -11.38 -38.29
C GLU A 132 18.94 -11.46 -36.85
N ALA A 133 19.53 -10.74 -35.88
CA ALA A 133 19.11 -10.77 -34.49
C ALA A 133 17.66 -10.29 -34.33
N THR A 134 16.89 -11.06 -33.56
CA THR A 134 15.47 -10.81 -33.33
C THR A 134 15.23 -10.14 -31.97
N ALA A 135 14.00 -9.64 -31.76
CA ALA A 135 13.58 -9.16 -30.44
C ALA A 135 13.67 -10.25 -29.34
N ALA A 136 13.64 -11.53 -29.70
CA ALA A 136 13.86 -12.62 -28.75
C ALA A 136 15.32 -12.67 -28.29
N ASP A 137 16.27 -12.41 -29.18
CA ASP A 137 17.71 -12.38 -28.89
C ASP A 137 18.08 -11.18 -28.02
N ALA A 138 17.51 -10.00 -28.32
CA ALA A 138 17.62 -8.82 -27.46
C ALA A 138 17.11 -9.08 -26.04
N ARG A 139 15.94 -9.71 -25.92
CA ARG A 139 15.37 -10.10 -24.61
C ARG A 139 16.23 -11.14 -23.90
N ALA A 140 16.79 -12.12 -24.62
CA ALA A 140 17.71 -13.10 -24.05
C ALA A 140 18.99 -12.45 -23.55
N LEU A 141 19.55 -11.48 -24.29
CA LEU A 141 20.71 -10.67 -23.89
C LEU A 141 20.42 -9.91 -22.60
N PHE A 142 19.32 -9.17 -22.52
CA PHE A 142 18.97 -8.43 -21.31
C PHE A 142 18.67 -9.34 -20.11
N HIS A 143 18.01 -10.49 -20.33
CA HIS A 143 17.87 -11.50 -19.27
C HIS A 143 19.21 -12.07 -18.84
N GLY A 144 20.15 -12.27 -19.76
CA GLY A 144 21.52 -12.70 -19.45
C GLY A 144 22.26 -11.66 -18.61
N ILE A 145 22.14 -10.37 -18.95
CA ILE A 145 22.70 -9.25 -18.17
C ILE A 145 22.06 -9.17 -16.78
N ALA A 146 20.73 -9.30 -16.69
CA ALA A 146 20.04 -9.30 -15.40
C ALA A 146 20.45 -10.51 -14.53
N ARG A 147 20.59 -11.71 -15.11
CA ARG A 147 21.07 -12.89 -14.39
C ARG A 147 22.55 -12.80 -14.02
N SER A 148 23.37 -12.13 -14.84
CA SER A 148 24.78 -11.92 -14.49
C SER A 148 24.95 -10.93 -13.35
N THR A 149 23.96 -10.08 -13.07
CA THR A 149 23.95 -9.30 -11.82
C THR A 149 23.78 -10.15 -10.57
N ASP A 150 23.21 -11.36 -10.66
CA ASP A 150 23.14 -12.31 -9.52
C ASP A 150 24.52 -12.92 -9.18
N HIS A 151 25.48 -12.83 -10.12
CA HIS A 151 26.87 -13.22 -9.92
C HIS A 151 27.74 -12.10 -9.35
N LEU A 152 27.18 -10.93 -9.08
CA LEU A 152 27.85 -9.85 -8.34
C LEU A 152 27.89 -10.22 -6.85
N GLY A 153 28.92 -10.98 -6.45
CA GLY A 153 29.14 -11.43 -5.07
C GLY A 153 29.98 -10.49 -4.21
N ILE A 154 29.78 -10.57 -2.90
CA ILE A 154 30.58 -9.88 -1.87
C ILE A 154 31.69 -10.83 -1.39
N GLY A 155 32.97 -10.50 -1.61
CA GLY A 155 34.10 -11.24 -1.05
C GLY A 155 35.44 -10.98 -1.76
N PRO A 156 36.57 -11.48 -1.23
CA PRO A 156 37.91 -11.29 -1.78
C PRO A 156 38.21 -12.19 -2.99
N GLY A 157 37.18 -12.69 -3.68
CA GLY A 157 37.31 -13.61 -4.80
C GLY A 157 37.71 -12.90 -6.09
N GLU A 158 38.64 -13.51 -6.83
CA GLU A 158 39.07 -13.09 -8.16
C GLU A 158 37.89 -13.11 -9.13
N GLY A 159 37.17 -11.99 -9.29
CA GLY A 159 36.12 -11.85 -10.31
C GLY A 159 34.98 -10.88 -10.04
N GLY A 160 34.84 -10.30 -8.84
CA GLY A 160 33.73 -9.37 -8.52
C GLY A 160 34.14 -7.89 -8.53
N ILE A 161 33.34 -7.02 -9.16
CA ILE A 161 33.50 -5.55 -9.05
C ILE A 161 33.09 -5.11 -7.64
N GLN A 162 33.99 -4.45 -6.92
CA GLN A 162 33.78 -4.00 -5.54
C GLN A 162 32.77 -2.83 -5.48
N LEU A 163 31.57 -3.07 -4.96
CA LEU A 163 30.59 -2.02 -4.70
C LEU A 163 30.63 -1.58 -3.23
N SER A 164 30.68 -0.27 -2.99
CA SER A 164 30.59 0.27 -1.62
C SER A 164 29.24 -0.04 -0.98
N THR A 165 29.20 -0.08 0.35
CA THR A 165 27.96 -0.32 1.14
C THR A 165 26.83 0.68 0.81
N LYS A 166 27.20 1.88 0.32
CA LYS A 166 26.26 2.91 -0.16
C LYS A 166 25.59 2.53 -1.48
N TYR A 167 26.29 1.82 -2.37
CA TYR A 167 25.74 1.31 -3.63
C TYR A 167 24.86 0.08 -3.41
N LEU A 168 25.20 -0.76 -2.45
CA LEU A 168 24.41 -1.96 -2.09
C LEU A 168 23.01 -1.59 -1.56
N ARG A 169 22.95 -0.61 -0.66
CA ARG A 169 21.68 -0.12 -0.08
C ARG A 169 20.76 0.46 -1.16
N ARG A 170 21.35 1.16 -2.15
CA ARG A 170 20.67 1.69 -3.33
C ARG A 170 20.18 0.60 -4.30
N LEU A 171 20.92 -0.49 -4.49
CA LEU A 171 20.46 -1.63 -5.29
C LEU A 171 19.27 -2.37 -4.66
N GLN A 172 19.24 -2.46 -3.33
CA GLN A 172 18.07 -2.98 -2.59
C GLN A 172 16.85 -2.05 -2.71
N GLU A 173 17.05 -0.73 -2.74
CA GLU A 173 16.01 0.26 -3.03
C GLU A 173 15.43 0.09 -4.46
N TYR A 174 16.28 -0.22 -5.46
CA TYR A 174 15.83 -0.51 -6.83
C TYR A 174 15.00 -1.81 -6.94
N GLY A 175 15.31 -2.83 -6.14
CA GLY A 175 14.47 -4.05 -6.05
C GLY A 175 13.05 -3.78 -5.51
N HIS A 176 12.87 -2.73 -4.71
CA HIS A 176 11.53 -2.26 -4.33
C HIS A 176 10.85 -1.42 -5.43
N MET A 177 11.63 -0.74 -6.28
CA MET A 177 11.13 0.00 -7.45
C MET A 177 10.83 -0.89 -8.67
N GLU A 178 11.35 -2.13 -8.74
CA GLU A 178 10.99 -3.13 -9.76
C GLU A 178 9.47 -3.38 -9.78
N LEU A 179 8.81 -3.24 -8.63
CA LEU A 179 7.37 -3.38 -8.46
C LEU A 179 6.57 -2.23 -9.11
N VAL A 180 7.19 -1.05 -9.24
CA VAL A 180 6.60 0.13 -9.91
C VAL A 180 6.87 0.10 -11.41
N LEU A 181 8.07 -0.30 -11.83
CA LEU A 181 8.48 -0.31 -13.24
C LEU A 181 7.92 -1.51 -14.04
N ARG A 182 7.63 -2.66 -13.40
CA ARG A 182 6.98 -3.81 -14.06
C ARG A 182 5.58 -3.51 -14.62
N ASN A 183 4.94 -2.43 -14.14
CA ASN A 183 3.56 -2.07 -14.48
C ASN A 183 3.46 -0.79 -15.33
N LEU A 184 4.60 -0.25 -15.82
CA LEU A 184 4.57 0.81 -16.82
C LEU A 184 3.98 0.27 -18.13
N PRO A 185 3.06 0.99 -18.79
CA PRO A 185 2.58 0.60 -20.10
C PRO A 185 3.77 0.58 -21.07
N ARG A 186 3.94 -0.54 -21.79
CA ARG A 186 4.82 -0.57 -22.96
C ARG A 186 4.21 0.37 -24.00
N PRO A 187 4.94 1.37 -24.52
CA PRO A 187 4.42 2.19 -25.59
C PRO A 187 4.13 1.30 -26.80
N ALA A 188 2.94 1.43 -27.37
CA ALA A 188 2.47 0.61 -28.48
C ALA A 188 3.26 0.86 -29.79
N SER A 189 4.04 1.94 -29.86
CA SER A 189 4.93 2.29 -30.96
C SER A 189 6.05 3.23 -30.50
N ALA A 190 7.10 3.38 -31.32
CA ALA A 190 8.19 4.35 -31.07
C ALA A 190 7.70 5.81 -31.07
N GLU A 191 6.59 6.08 -31.74
CA GLU A 191 5.94 7.39 -31.81
C GLU A 191 5.19 7.70 -30.50
N ALA A 192 4.51 6.70 -29.93
CA ALA A 192 3.89 6.80 -28.61
C ALA A 192 4.93 6.99 -27.48
N ALA A 193 6.12 6.40 -27.64
CA ALA A 193 7.23 6.60 -26.70
C ALA A 193 7.76 8.04 -26.72
N ARG A 194 7.83 8.67 -27.90
CA ARG A 194 8.22 10.09 -28.05
C ARG A 194 7.15 11.02 -27.50
N MET A 195 5.88 10.79 -27.80
CA MET A 195 4.77 11.57 -27.24
C MET A 195 4.69 11.46 -25.70
N MET A 196 4.94 10.28 -25.13
CA MET A 196 5.08 10.13 -23.68
C MET A 196 6.29 10.88 -23.12
N SER A 197 7.43 10.86 -23.83
CA SER A 197 8.62 11.61 -23.42
C SER A 197 8.38 13.12 -23.41
N ASP A 198 7.64 13.63 -24.39
CA ASP A 198 7.28 15.06 -24.48
C ASP A 198 6.24 15.45 -23.42
N LEU A 199 5.26 14.59 -23.13
CA LEU A 199 4.32 14.75 -22.00
C LEU A 199 5.03 14.71 -20.63
N LEU A 200 6.03 13.83 -20.47
CA LEU A 200 6.81 13.68 -19.24
C LEU A 200 7.85 14.80 -19.04
N ALA A 201 8.14 15.59 -20.08
CA ALA A 201 9.00 16.76 -19.97
C ALA A 201 8.33 17.89 -19.17
N ASP A 202 6.99 18.00 -19.25
CA ASP A 202 6.19 19.06 -18.61
C ASP A 202 5.23 18.58 -17.50
N ALA A 203 5.10 17.26 -17.28
CA ALA A 203 4.18 16.74 -16.26
C ALA A 203 4.67 16.97 -14.81
N ASP A 204 3.77 17.52 -13.98
CA ASP A 204 3.92 17.56 -12.52
C ASP A 204 4.07 16.11 -11.98
N ALA A 205 5.11 15.88 -11.19
CA ALA A 205 5.38 14.59 -10.55
C ALA A 205 4.18 14.08 -9.72
N GLY A 206 3.33 14.99 -9.22
CA GLY A 206 2.08 14.65 -8.56
C GLY A 206 1.07 13.97 -9.48
N LEU A 207 0.91 14.46 -10.72
CA LEU A 207 0.02 13.86 -11.72
C LEU A 207 0.53 12.48 -12.15
N LEU A 208 1.84 12.34 -12.33
CA LEU A 208 2.44 11.05 -12.66
C LEU A 208 2.24 10.02 -11.54
N ALA A 209 2.44 10.42 -10.28
CA ALA A 209 2.19 9.55 -9.13
C ALA A 209 0.73 9.11 -9.04
N GLN A 210 -0.23 10.02 -9.28
CA GLN A 210 -1.66 9.70 -9.32
C GLN A 210 -2.02 8.73 -10.44
N LEU A 211 -1.47 8.92 -11.64
CA LEU A 211 -1.69 8.01 -12.77
C LEU A 211 -1.09 6.63 -12.49
N LEU A 212 0.10 6.55 -11.90
CA LEU A 212 0.74 5.30 -11.49
C LEU A 212 -0.08 4.58 -10.42
N GLU A 213 -0.58 5.31 -9.43
CA GLU A 213 -1.45 4.77 -8.39
C GLU A 213 -2.76 4.24 -9.00
N LEU A 214 -3.42 5.01 -9.87
CA LEU A 214 -4.64 4.59 -10.56
C LEU A 214 -4.42 3.30 -11.36
N LYS A 215 -3.28 3.20 -12.08
CA LYS A 215 -2.92 2.00 -12.85
C LYS A 215 -2.62 0.80 -11.96
N ALA A 216 -1.92 1.01 -10.84
CA ALA A 216 -1.67 -0.05 -9.87
C ALA A 216 -2.98 -0.60 -9.27
N ARG A 217 -3.93 0.29 -8.95
CA ARG A 217 -5.26 -0.08 -8.46
C ARG A 217 -6.06 -0.85 -9.51
N GLN A 218 -6.03 -0.43 -10.78
CA GLN A 218 -6.65 -1.15 -11.91
C GLN A 218 -6.07 -2.56 -12.08
N ALA A 219 -4.74 -2.70 -12.01
CA ALA A 219 -4.06 -4.00 -12.09
C ALA A 219 -4.42 -4.91 -10.91
N GLY A 220 -4.45 -4.37 -9.68
CA GLY A 220 -4.86 -5.10 -8.48
C GLY A 220 -6.30 -5.61 -8.59
N LEU A 221 -7.23 -4.77 -9.05
CA LEU A 221 -8.63 -5.17 -9.26
C LEU A 221 -8.77 -6.27 -10.33
N THR A 222 -7.99 -6.17 -11.40
CA THR A 222 -7.97 -7.19 -12.47
C THR A 222 -7.45 -8.53 -11.95
N ALA A 223 -6.38 -8.52 -11.16
CA ALA A 223 -5.83 -9.72 -10.55
C ALA A 223 -6.81 -10.37 -9.56
N LEU A 224 -7.49 -9.56 -8.73
CA LEU A 224 -8.52 -10.06 -7.82
C LEU A 224 -9.68 -10.68 -8.58
N ARG A 225 -10.18 -10.04 -9.64
CA ARG A 225 -11.25 -10.60 -10.47
C ARG A 225 -10.85 -11.95 -11.08
N ALA A 226 -9.64 -12.05 -11.64
CA ALA A 226 -9.12 -13.31 -12.16
C ALA A 226 -9.03 -14.41 -11.09
N ALA A 227 -8.61 -14.07 -9.87
CA ALA A 227 -8.59 -15.02 -8.76
C ALA A 227 -10.00 -15.44 -8.31
N VAL A 228 -10.97 -14.53 -8.30
CA VAL A 228 -12.37 -14.82 -7.97
C VAL A 228 -13.03 -15.71 -9.02
N ASP A 229 -12.72 -15.50 -10.30
CA ASP A 229 -13.24 -16.27 -11.43
C ASP A 229 -12.63 -17.67 -11.56
N GLU A 230 -11.50 -17.92 -10.90
CA GLU A 230 -10.90 -19.25 -10.79
C GLU A 230 -11.57 -20.05 -9.65
N PRO A 231 -12.36 -21.12 -9.96
CA PRO A 231 -13.12 -21.84 -8.94
C PRO A 231 -12.25 -22.55 -7.90
N GLY A 232 -11.00 -22.86 -8.26
CA GLY A 232 -10.01 -23.49 -7.39
C GLY A 232 -9.27 -22.54 -6.47
N SER A 233 -9.52 -21.23 -6.55
CA SER A 233 -8.80 -20.23 -5.75
C SER A 233 -8.98 -20.43 -4.26
N SER A 234 -7.85 -20.50 -3.57
CA SER A 234 -7.79 -20.59 -2.10
C SER A 234 -7.97 -19.22 -1.45
N GLU A 235 -8.30 -19.21 -0.15
CA GLU A 235 -8.35 -17.98 0.66
C GLU A 235 -6.99 -17.26 0.65
N SER A 236 -5.88 -18.00 0.71
CA SER A 236 -4.53 -17.42 0.61
C SER A 236 -4.26 -16.75 -0.73
N ALA A 237 -4.80 -17.27 -1.84
CA ALA A 237 -4.66 -16.65 -3.15
C ALA A 237 -5.45 -15.32 -3.22
N LEU A 238 -6.67 -15.32 -2.68
CA LEU A 238 -7.51 -14.11 -2.59
C LEU A 238 -6.88 -13.06 -1.65
N HIS A 239 -6.33 -13.50 -0.52
CA HIS A 239 -5.57 -12.66 0.42
C HIS A 239 -4.36 -12.01 -0.27
N ALA A 240 -3.61 -12.77 -1.06
CA ALA A 240 -2.45 -12.25 -1.78
C ALA A 240 -2.82 -11.15 -2.79
N CYS A 241 -3.99 -11.26 -3.45
CA CYS A 241 -4.51 -10.22 -4.33
C CYS A 241 -4.96 -8.96 -3.58
N LEU A 242 -5.48 -9.10 -2.36
CA LEU A 242 -6.02 -8.00 -1.56
C LEU A 242 -4.97 -7.29 -0.69
N LYS A 243 -3.78 -7.87 -0.53
CA LYS A 243 -2.70 -7.30 0.26
C LYS A 243 -2.26 -5.93 -0.28
N ASN A 244 -2.18 -4.93 0.59
CA ASN A 244 -1.89 -3.53 0.26
C ASN A 244 -2.88 -2.92 -0.75
N GLN A 245 -4.13 -3.40 -0.77
CA GLN A 245 -5.22 -2.87 -1.60
C GLN A 245 -6.36 -2.35 -0.72
N GLU A 246 -6.07 -1.66 0.39
CA GLU A 246 -7.06 -1.19 1.36
C GLU A 246 -8.18 -0.33 0.72
N TRP A 247 -7.85 0.37 -0.37
CA TRP A 247 -8.78 1.17 -1.15
C TRP A 247 -9.95 0.34 -1.73
N ILE A 248 -9.77 -0.97 -1.97
CA ILE A 248 -10.81 -1.87 -2.49
C ILE A 248 -12.01 -1.93 -1.53
N PHE A 249 -11.77 -1.75 -0.24
CA PHE A 249 -12.82 -1.80 0.79
C PHE A 249 -13.55 -0.46 0.97
N GLY A 250 -13.09 0.63 0.34
CA GLY A 250 -13.71 1.95 0.44
C GLY A 250 -12.78 3.03 0.98
N GLY A 251 -13.25 4.28 0.95
CA GLY A 251 -12.50 5.45 1.44
C GLY A 251 -12.45 5.62 2.96
N ALA A 252 -13.10 4.73 3.73
CA ALA A 252 -13.15 4.80 5.19
C ALA A 252 -11.85 4.33 5.88
N TYR A 253 -10.96 3.67 5.12
CA TYR A 253 -9.75 3.04 5.63
C TYR A 253 -8.51 3.85 5.22
N VAL A 254 -7.60 4.05 6.17
CA VAL A 254 -6.38 4.85 5.98
C VAL A 254 -5.13 4.01 5.75
N ALA A 255 -5.14 2.75 6.20
CA ALA A 255 -4.03 1.81 6.01
C ALA A 255 -4.43 0.37 6.33
N GLU A 256 -3.76 -0.59 5.69
CA GLU A 256 -3.61 -1.96 6.21
C GLU A 256 -2.51 -1.98 7.30
N LEU A 257 -2.78 -2.63 8.43
CA LEU A 257 -1.81 -2.78 9.52
C LEU A 257 -0.91 -3.99 9.25
N ALA A 258 0.41 -3.79 9.26
CA ALA A 258 1.37 -4.87 9.04
C ALA A 258 1.27 -6.01 10.09
N ARG A 259 0.74 -5.71 11.28
CA ARG A 259 0.53 -6.67 12.36
C ARG A 259 -0.85 -7.32 12.22
N ARG A 260 -0.84 -8.65 12.11
CA ARG A 260 -2.06 -9.47 12.02
C ARG A 260 -2.46 -10.14 13.34
N GLN A 261 -1.59 -10.14 14.34
CA GLN A 261 -1.79 -10.82 15.62
C GLN A 261 -1.72 -9.81 16.77
N TYR A 262 -2.86 -9.61 17.44
CA TYR A 262 -3.02 -8.71 18.59
C TYR A 262 -3.23 -9.48 19.90
N THR A 263 -3.59 -10.75 19.81
CA THR A 263 -3.70 -11.69 20.93
C THR A 263 -3.03 -13.02 20.55
N PRO A 264 -2.59 -13.84 21.52
CA PRO A 264 -1.85 -15.08 21.24
C PRO A 264 -2.56 -16.05 20.29
N ASP A 265 -3.89 -16.15 20.39
CA ASP A 265 -4.67 -17.20 19.71
C ASP A 265 -5.43 -16.69 18.50
N THR A 266 -5.17 -15.46 18.02
CA THR A 266 -5.95 -14.85 16.94
C THR A 266 -5.07 -14.18 15.91
N ILE A 267 -5.11 -14.70 14.69
CA ILE A 267 -4.47 -14.11 13.50
C ILE A 267 -5.59 -13.60 12.60
N LEU A 268 -5.60 -12.30 12.36
CA LEU A 268 -6.55 -11.64 11.48
C LEU A 268 -6.12 -11.79 10.02
N ASP A 269 -7.07 -11.85 9.09
CA ASP A 269 -6.76 -11.90 7.66
C ASP A 269 -6.21 -10.57 7.17
N ILE A 270 -7.05 -9.53 7.16
CA ILE A 270 -6.63 -8.17 6.79
C ILE A 270 -7.10 -7.19 7.87
N PRO A 271 -6.21 -6.71 8.74
CA PRO A 271 -6.51 -5.66 9.69
C PRO A 271 -6.38 -4.28 9.04
N LEU A 272 -7.49 -3.56 8.94
CA LEU A 272 -7.56 -2.19 8.42
C LEU A 272 -7.66 -1.18 9.56
N LEU A 273 -7.07 -0.01 9.38
CA LEU A 273 -7.23 1.13 10.28
C LEU A 273 -8.24 2.12 9.68
N ARG A 274 -9.22 2.54 10.47
CA ARG A 274 -10.17 3.60 10.09
C ARG A 274 -9.61 4.99 10.40
N GLY A 275 -10.19 6.02 9.76
CA GLY A 275 -9.80 7.41 9.99
C GLY A 275 -9.91 7.87 11.46
N ASP A 276 -10.80 7.25 12.24
CA ASP A 276 -10.98 7.50 13.67
C ASP A 276 -10.03 6.68 14.58
N GLY A 277 -9.07 5.95 13.99
CA GLY A 277 -8.11 5.12 14.69
C GLY A 277 -8.65 3.77 15.16
N SER A 278 -9.89 3.42 14.83
CA SER A 278 -10.47 2.12 15.17
C SER A 278 -10.04 1.00 14.22
N LEU A 279 -9.91 -0.21 14.77
CA LEU A 279 -9.60 -1.41 13.99
C LEU A 279 -10.82 -1.86 13.16
N HIS A 280 -10.60 -2.26 11.92
CA HIS A 280 -11.58 -2.98 11.13
C HIS A 280 -10.97 -4.28 10.62
N VAL A 281 -11.65 -5.39 10.80
CA VAL A 281 -11.14 -6.71 10.44
C VAL A 281 -11.85 -7.19 9.18
N VAL A 282 -11.11 -7.44 8.11
CA VAL A 282 -11.66 -8.19 6.99
C VAL A 282 -11.32 -9.66 7.18
N GLU A 283 -12.35 -10.51 7.25
CA GLU A 283 -12.25 -11.98 7.27
C GLU A 283 -12.55 -12.50 5.86
N LEU A 284 -11.62 -13.25 5.28
CA LEU A 284 -11.74 -13.74 3.91
C LEU A 284 -12.18 -15.20 3.91
N LYS A 285 -13.15 -15.49 3.04
CA LYS A 285 -13.53 -16.86 2.68
C LYS A 285 -13.40 -17.06 1.18
N ARG A 286 -13.52 -18.30 0.73
CA ARG A 286 -13.46 -18.64 -0.70
C ARG A 286 -14.54 -17.91 -1.50
N ALA A 287 -14.23 -17.60 -2.76
CA ALA A 287 -15.21 -17.09 -3.72
C ALA A 287 -16.19 -18.19 -4.17
N ASN A 288 -15.69 -19.41 -4.39
CA ASN A 288 -16.51 -20.55 -4.79
C ASN A 288 -17.21 -21.18 -3.57
N ILE A 289 -18.45 -20.74 -3.31
CA ILE A 289 -19.33 -21.29 -2.27
C ILE A 289 -20.70 -21.55 -2.87
N GLU A 290 -20.94 -22.83 -3.16
CA GLU A 290 -22.16 -23.29 -3.81
C GLU A 290 -23.42 -23.01 -2.99
N ASN A 291 -23.32 -23.23 -1.67
CA ASN A 291 -24.42 -23.07 -0.73
C ASN A 291 -24.27 -21.75 0.05
N LEU A 292 -23.95 -20.64 -0.64
CA LEU A 292 -23.87 -19.32 0.01
C LEU A 292 -25.23 -18.91 0.58
N VAL A 293 -26.29 -19.15 -0.20
CA VAL A 293 -27.69 -19.03 0.19
C VAL A 293 -28.36 -20.36 -0.10
N ILE A 294 -29.18 -20.82 0.85
CA ILE A 294 -29.95 -22.06 0.73
C ILE A 294 -31.44 -21.75 0.84
N ARG A 295 -32.25 -22.59 0.19
CA ARG A 295 -33.71 -22.56 0.32
C ARG A 295 -34.16 -23.70 1.22
N LEU A 296 -34.64 -23.38 2.42
CA LEU A 296 -35.18 -24.33 3.39
C LEU A 296 -36.68 -24.06 3.55
N ASN A 297 -37.52 -25.05 3.23
CA ASN A 297 -38.98 -24.96 3.32
C ASN A 297 -39.57 -23.74 2.58
N GLY A 298 -39.01 -23.41 1.41
CA GLY A 298 -39.45 -22.27 0.59
C GLY A 298 -38.80 -20.93 0.96
N HIS A 299 -38.18 -20.81 2.14
CA HIS A 299 -37.55 -19.59 2.62
C HIS A 299 -36.05 -19.56 2.32
N LEU A 300 -35.54 -18.40 1.93
CA LEU A 300 -34.12 -18.17 1.70
C LEU A 300 -33.40 -17.82 3.00
N MET A 301 -32.22 -18.40 3.19
CA MET A 301 -31.35 -18.11 4.33
C MET A 301 -29.88 -18.28 3.93
N LEU A 302 -28.97 -17.68 4.69
CA LEU A 302 -27.54 -17.93 4.49
C LEU A 302 -27.19 -19.39 4.78
N GLY A 303 -26.27 -19.94 4.01
CA GLY A 303 -25.73 -21.27 4.26
C GLY A 303 -24.72 -21.30 5.41
N GLY A 304 -24.42 -22.51 5.89
CA GLY A 304 -23.48 -22.75 6.98
C GLY A 304 -22.13 -22.03 6.86
N PRO A 305 -21.45 -21.99 5.69
CA PRO A 305 -20.17 -21.31 5.55
C PRO A 305 -20.19 -19.83 5.96
N ALA A 306 -21.25 -19.10 5.61
CA ALA A 306 -21.38 -17.69 5.98
C ALA A 306 -21.62 -17.52 7.49
N HIS A 307 -22.46 -18.36 8.09
CA HIS A 307 -22.66 -18.37 9.55
C HIS A 307 -21.35 -18.65 10.30
N HIS A 308 -20.56 -19.62 9.85
CA HIS A 308 -19.26 -19.93 10.47
C HIS A 308 -18.29 -18.75 10.37
N ALA A 309 -18.21 -18.09 9.21
CA ALA A 309 -17.35 -16.93 9.02
C ALA A 309 -17.76 -15.75 9.92
N VAL A 310 -19.07 -15.52 10.09
CA VAL A 310 -19.59 -14.51 11.00
C VAL A 310 -19.28 -14.87 12.45
N SER A 311 -19.47 -16.12 12.88
CA SER A 311 -19.09 -16.57 14.22
C SER A 311 -17.59 -16.44 14.48
N GLN A 312 -16.76 -16.66 13.47
CA GLN A 312 -15.32 -16.43 13.55
C GLN A 312 -15.00 -14.94 13.78
N ALA A 313 -15.60 -14.04 12.99
CA ALA A 313 -15.47 -12.59 13.18
C ALA A 313 -15.99 -12.12 14.54
N GLN A 314 -17.11 -12.66 15.03
CA GLN A 314 -17.64 -12.38 16.37
C GLN A 314 -16.64 -12.75 17.46
N ASN A 315 -15.99 -13.91 17.34
CA ASN A 315 -14.96 -14.34 18.29
C ASN A 315 -13.76 -13.39 18.31
N TYR A 316 -13.34 -12.90 17.14
CA TYR A 316 -12.28 -11.89 17.09
C TYR A 316 -12.70 -10.61 17.81
N LEU A 317 -13.87 -10.06 17.49
CA LEU A 317 -14.34 -8.81 18.11
C LEU A 317 -14.46 -8.95 19.63
N ARG A 318 -14.99 -10.09 20.12
CA ARG A 318 -15.05 -10.39 21.56
C ARG A 318 -13.66 -10.39 22.20
N VAL A 319 -12.71 -11.11 21.61
CA VAL A 319 -11.33 -11.19 22.12
C VAL A 319 -10.66 -9.81 22.12
N MET A 320 -10.91 -8.99 21.09
CA MET A 320 -10.38 -7.63 20.98
C MET A 320 -11.01 -6.68 22.00
N ASP A 321 -12.30 -6.84 22.32
CA ASP A 321 -13.00 -6.08 23.35
C ASP A 321 -12.46 -6.43 24.75
N GLU A 322 -12.28 -7.73 25.04
CA GLU A 322 -11.72 -8.24 26.31
C GLU A 322 -10.28 -7.78 26.53
N ASN A 323 -9.48 -7.69 25.47
CA ASN A 323 -8.05 -7.34 25.52
C ASN A 323 -7.77 -5.88 25.15
N ARG A 324 -8.80 -5.03 25.13
CA ARG A 324 -8.69 -3.65 24.62
C ARG A 324 -7.54 -2.86 25.25
N ARG A 325 -7.44 -2.84 26.59
CA ARG A 325 -6.42 -2.04 27.29
C ARG A 325 -4.99 -2.52 26.96
N PRO A 326 -4.67 -3.82 27.06
CA PRO A 326 -3.40 -4.36 26.58
C PRO A 326 -3.10 -3.99 25.12
N ILE A 327 -4.08 -4.16 24.22
CA ILE A 327 -3.91 -3.90 22.79
C ILE A 327 -3.61 -2.42 22.53
N LEU A 328 -4.37 -1.52 23.14
CA LEU A 328 -4.16 -0.07 23.00
C LEU A 328 -2.79 0.34 23.55
N ASN A 329 -2.42 -0.12 24.75
CA ASN A 329 -1.15 0.25 25.38
C ASN A 329 0.08 -0.30 24.64
N GLN A 330 -0.03 -1.50 24.07
CA GLN A 330 1.09 -2.17 23.41
C GLN A 330 1.21 -1.78 21.94
N TYR A 331 0.09 -1.53 21.27
CA TYR A 331 0.04 -1.42 19.81
C TYR A 331 -0.59 -0.12 19.30
N GLY A 332 -1.13 0.75 20.16
CA GLY A 332 -1.72 2.03 19.76
C GLY A 332 -3.01 1.91 18.95
N VAL A 333 -3.67 0.74 18.97
CA VAL A 333 -4.89 0.46 18.20
C VAL A 333 -6.10 0.44 19.13
N ASP A 334 -7.14 1.23 18.85
CA ASP A 334 -8.38 1.19 19.63
C ASP A 334 -9.34 0.12 19.09
N THR A 335 -9.59 -0.90 19.91
CA THR A 335 -10.51 -1.98 19.57
C THR A 335 -11.95 -1.76 20.06
N ARG A 336 -12.23 -0.68 20.81
CA ARG A 336 -13.58 -0.38 21.35
C ARG A 336 -14.68 -0.38 20.30
N ARG A 337 -14.34 0.15 19.12
CA ARG A 337 -15.23 0.29 17.96
C ARG A 337 -14.83 -0.67 16.85
N ALA A 338 -14.09 -1.72 17.20
CA ALA A 338 -13.66 -2.69 16.21
C ALA A 338 -14.87 -3.25 15.47
N SER A 339 -14.79 -3.36 14.16
CA SER A 339 -15.84 -3.92 13.33
C SER A 339 -15.22 -4.92 12.37
N ALA A 340 -16.05 -5.70 11.69
CA ALA A 340 -15.56 -6.64 10.71
C ALA A 340 -16.38 -6.65 9.43
N THR A 341 -15.73 -6.99 8.34
CA THR A 341 -16.38 -7.33 7.08
C THR A 341 -15.97 -8.75 6.70
N VAL A 342 -16.94 -9.63 6.52
CA VAL A 342 -16.75 -10.97 5.98
C VAL A 342 -16.93 -10.89 4.47
N VAL A 343 -15.87 -11.19 3.72
CA VAL A 343 -15.93 -11.30 2.25
C VAL A 343 -16.03 -12.76 1.88
N ILE A 344 -17.17 -13.15 1.32
CA ILE A 344 -17.49 -14.56 1.14
C ILE A 344 -18.36 -14.80 -0.08
N GLY A 345 -17.97 -15.79 -0.89
CA GLY A 345 -18.78 -16.24 -2.00
C GLY A 345 -18.84 -15.27 -3.18
N HIS A 346 -19.28 -15.77 -4.32
CA HIS A 346 -19.63 -15.00 -5.50
C HIS A 346 -20.92 -15.58 -6.10
N THR A 347 -21.82 -14.72 -6.57
CA THR A 347 -23.16 -15.13 -7.04
C THR A 347 -23.09 -16.14 -8.19
N GLN A 348 -22.07 -16.03 -9.06
CA GLN A 348 -21.82 -16.98 -10.16
C GLN A 348 -21.62 -18.43 -9.73
N TYR A 349 -21.22 -18.69 -8.48
CA TYR A 349 -21.01 -20.05 -7.97
C TYR A 349 -22.20 -20.58 -7.16
N ALA A 350 -23.20 -19.75 -6.87
CA ALA A 350 -24.36 -20.18 -6.11
C ALA A 350 -25.13 -21.26 -6.88
N LYS A 351 -25.45 -22.37 -6.20
CA LYS A 351 -26.23 -23.47 -6.77
C LYS A 351 -27.72 -23.32 -6.46
N GLY A 352 -28.54 -23.93 -7.32
CA GLY A 352 -30.00 -23.95 -7.19
C GLY A 352 -30.68 -22.82 -7.97
N SER A 353 -32.01 -22.74 -7.88
CA SER A 353 -32.81 -21.69 -8.51
C SER A 353 -32.77 -20.36 -7.74
N VAL A 354 -31.64 -20.03 -7.11
CA VAL A 354 -31.45 -18.79 -6.36
C VAL A 354 -30.78 -17.76 -7.26
N THR A 355 -31.45 -16.63 -7.46
CA THR A 355 -30.97 -15.53 -8.30
C THR A 355 -29.99 -14.62 -7.56
N ALA A 356 -29.18 -13.85 -8.30
CA ALA A 356 -28.29 -12.84 -7.70
C ALA A 356 -29.05 -11.83 -6.84
N GLN A 357 -30.25 -11.42 -7.26
CA GLN A 357 -31.13 -10.53 -6.51
C GLN A 357 -31.58 -11.16 -5.18
N GLU A 358 -31.97 -12.44 -5.20
CA GLU A 358 -32.33 -13.17 -3.98
C GLU A 358 -31.15 -13.31 -3.01
N ILE A 359 -29.93 -13.49 -3.52
CA ILE A 359 -28.71 -13.49 -2.70
C ILE A 359 -28.49 -12.13 -2.05
N ALA A 360 -28.59 -11.05 -2.82
CA ALA A 360 -28.43 -9.69 -2.33
C ALA A 360 -29.46 -9.34 -1.24
N GLU A 361 -30.74 -9.67 -1.44
CA GLU A 361 -31.80 -9.44 -0.44
C GLU A 361 -31.61 -10.29 0.82
N THR A 362 -31.14 -11.53 0.67
CA THR A 362 -30.84 -12.41 1.80
C THR A 362 -29.69 -11.86 2.63
N LEU A 363 -28.60 -11.41 1.99
CA LEU A 363 -27.46 -10.78 2.66
C LEU A 363 -27.84 -9.45 3.30
N ARG A 364 -28.66 -8.62 2.62
CA ARG A 364 -29.16 -7.36 3.17
C ARG A 364 -29.95 -7.61 4.46
N THR A 365 -30.88 -8.55 4.44
CA THR A 365 -31.67 -8.97 5.62
C THR A 365 -30.78 -9.54 6.72
N TYR A 366 -29.73 -10.27 6.34
CA TYR A 366 -28.77 -10.80 7.30
C TYR A 366 -27.95 -9.68 7.99
N ASN A 367 -27.52 -8.69 7.22
CA ASN A 367 -26.74 -7.58 7.75
C ASN A 367 -27.56 -6.63 8.64
N THR A 368 -28.90 -6.61 8.56
CA THR A 368 -29.72 -5.72 9.40
C THR A 368 -29.67 -6.03 10.89
N HIS A 369 -29.34 -7.27 11.28
CA HIS A 369 -29.33 -7.70 12.69
C HIS A 369 -27.93 -7.95 13.24
N THR A 370 -26.90 -7.90 12.40
CA THR A 370 -25.53 -8.21 12.81
C THR A 370 -24.80 -6.93 13.22
N ALA A 371 -24.75 -6.65 14.53
CA ALA A 371 -24.05 -5.48 15.05
C ALA A 371 -22.53 -5.59 14.79
N ARG A 372 -21.95 -4.57 14.13
CA ARG A 372 -20.50 -4.42 13.85
C ARG A 372 -19.89 -5.40 12.83
N ILE A 373 -20.67 -6.34 12.26
CA ILE A 373 -20.16 -7.26 11.24
C ILE A 373 -21.04 -7.14 10.00
N GLU A 374 -20.40 -6.92 8.86
CA GLU A 374 -21.03 -6.88 7.55
C GLU A 374 -20.61 -8.10 6.75
N VAL A 375 -21.55 -8.74 6.04
CA VAL A 375 -21.26 -9.84 5.11
C VAL A 375 -21.47 -9.34 3.68
N ILE A 376 -20.44 -9.44 2.85
CA ILE A 376 -20.50 -9.07 1.43
C ILE A 376 -19.94 -10.21 0.56
N THR A 377 -20.34 -10.23 -0.71
CA THR A 377 -19.76 -11.12 -1.71
C THR A 377 -18.55 -10.48 -2.38
N TYR A 378 -17.73 -11.30 -3.04
CA TYR A 378 -16.66 -10.80 -3.91
C TYR A 378 -17.22 -9.96 -5.07
N GLU A 379 -18.43 -10.27 -5.56
CA GLU A 379 -19.11 -9.46 -6.58
C GLU A 379 -19.34 -8.04 -6.06
N THR A 380 -19.96 -7.90 -4.87
CA THR A 380 -20.20 -6.59 -4.24
C THR A 380 -18.91 -5.82 -4.00
N LEU A 381 -17.84 -6.50 -3.59
CA LEU A 381 -16.53 -5.90 -3.36
C LEU A 381 -15.92 -5.38 -4.68
N LEU A 382 -15.87 -6.22 -5.72
CA LEU A 382 -15.34 -5.88 -7.03
C LEU A 382 -16.10 -4.73 -7.68
N ASP A 383 -17.43 -4.76 -7.60
CA ASP A 383 -18.30 -3.72 -8.16
C ASP A 383 -18.12 -2.38 -7.45
N SER A 384 -17.99 -2.40 -6.12
CA SER A 384 -17.77 -1.18 -5.34
C SER A 384 -16.39 -0.59 -5.63
N ALA A 385 -15.35 -1.43 -5.71
CA ALA A 385 -14.01 -1.01 -6.11
C ALA A 385 -13.97 -0.44 -7.54
N ALA A 386 -14.64 -1.09 -8.50
CA ALA A 386 -14.73 -0.62 -9.88
C ALA A 386 -15.40 0.76 -9.97
N ARG A 387 -16.51 0.96 -9.26
CA ARG A 387 -17.19 2.27 -9.19
C ARG A 387 -16.29 3.36 -8.62
N MET A 388 -15.55 3.08 -7.56
CA MET A 388 -14.61 4.05 -6.97
C MET A 388 -13.49 4.46 -7.94
N LEU A 389 -12.97 3.51 -8.74
CA LEU A 389 -11.99 3.83 -9.78
C LEU A 389 -12.60 4.69 -10.89
N ALA A 390 -13.81 4.38 -11.33
CA ALA A 390 -14.51 5.15 -12.36
C ALA A 390 -14.77 6.61 -11.93
N LEU A 391 -15.15 6.82 -10.67
CA LEU A 391 -15.32 8.18 -10.10
C LEU A 391 -13.99 8.93 -10.02
N SER A 392 -12.89 8.23 -9.68
CA SER A 392 -11.56 8.83 -9.61
C SER A 392 -11.01 9.23 -10.98
N SER A 393 -11.35 8.48 -12.04
CA SER A 393 -10.97 8.84 -13.42
C SER A 393 -11.81 9.98 -14.00
N ALA A 394 -13.10 10.05 -13.69
CA ALA A 394 -13.99 11.11 -14.21
C ALA A 394 -13.63 12.50 -13.66
N ALA A 395 -13.07 12.58 -12.44
CA ALA A 395 -12.59 13.83 -11.85
C ALA A 395 -11.28 14.35 -12.46
N GLN A 396 -10.62 13.58 -13.34
CA GLN A 396 -9.35 13.93 -13.97
C GLN A 396 -9.49 14.46 -15.41
N ASP A 397 -10.68 14.39 -16.00
CA ASP A 397 -10.99 15.03 -17.29
C ASP A 397 -11.59 16.42 -17.03
N PRO A 398 -10.86 17.53 -17.29
CA PRO A 398 -11.47 18.85 -17.27
C PRO A 398 -12.49 18.94 -18.41
N GLU A 399 -13.72 19.38 -18.10
CA GLU A 399 -14.70 19.69 -19.15
C GLU A 399 -14.08 20.68 -20.15
N PRO A 400 -14.31 20.49 -21.47
CA PRO A 400 -13.87 21.45 -22.47
C PRO A 400 -14.56 22.77 -22.17
N SER A 401 -13.75 23.78 -21.88
CA SER A 401 -14.18 25.17 -21.69
C SER A 401 -15.15 25.56 -22.79
N GLU A 402 -16.39 25.88 -22.42
CA GLU A 402 -17.34 26.56 -23.29
C GLU A 402 -16.66 27.84 -23.83
N GLU A 403 -16.45 27.89 -25.15
CA GLU A 403 -16.05 29.11 -25.83
C GLU A 403 -17.12 30.17 -25.59
N PRO A 404 -16.74 31.39 -25.17
CA PRO A 404 -17.69 32.49 -25.10
C PRO A 404 -18.09 32.87 -26.53
N THR A 405 -19.36 32.65 -26.85
CA THR A 405 -19.96 33.16 -28.08
C THR A 405 -19.95 34.69 -28.05
N ALA A 406 -19.47 35.25 -29.15
CA ALA A 406 -19.21 36.67 -29.39
C ALA A 406 -20.45 37.58 -29.33
#